data_AF-A0A250DRR5-F1
#
_entry.id   AF-A0A250DRR5-F1
#
_cell.length_a   1.000
_cell.length_b   1.000
_cell.length_c   1.000
_cell.angle_alpha   90.00
_cell.angle_beta   90.00
_cell.angle_gamma   90.00
#
_symmetry.space_group_name_H-M   'P 1'
#
loop_
_entity.id
_entity.type
_entity.pdbx_description
1 polymer ?
#
loop_
_entity_poly.entity_id
_entity_poly.type
_entity_poly.pdbx_seq_one_letter_code
_entity_poly.pdbx_strand_id
1 'polypeptide(L)'
;MSDVMSDAPASAPASVPVPAAVPAHFQSFLGFDFGAKRTGVASGNRLLRTATPQATIKAEGADARFAQVEARIKEWQPDALVVGVPYHPDGAPHENTRRAQKFARQLRGRFNLQVFEVDERYSTTEALASGARDADAASACIILEQFLRSLP
;
A
#
# COMPACT_ATOMS: atom_id res chain seq x y z
N MET A 1 -21.72 13.38 51.51
CA MET A 1 -20.38 13.85 51.13
C MET A 1 -19.85 12.83 50.15
N SER A 2 -19.75 13.26 48.90
CA SER A 2 -19.58 12.44 47.71
C SER A 2 -18.17 11.87 47.62
N ASP A 3 -18.03 10.61 47.22
CA ASP A 3 -16.80 10.13 46.58
C ASP A 3 -17.15 8.99 45.62
N VAL A 4 -17.39 9.36 44.37
CA VAL A 4 -17.44 8.47 43.21
C VAL A 4 -16.24 8.87 42.37
N MET A 5 -15.07 8.30 42.67
CA MET A 5 -13.88 8.46 41.82
C MET A 5 -14.02 7.56 40.61
N SER A 6 -14.52 8.21 39.56
CA SER A 6 -14.45 7.91 38.13
C SER A 6 -13.34 6.93 37.72
N ASP A 7 -13.75 5.76 37.22
CA ASP A 7 -12.96 4.98 36.27
C ASP A 7 -12.94 5.74 34.94
N ALA A 8 -11.76 5.99 34.41
CA ALA A 8 -11.56 6.67 33.13
C ALA A 8 -11.61 5.61 32.02
N PRO A 9 -12.47 5.73 30.99
CA PRO A 9 -12.44 4.77 29.91
C PRO A 9 -11.12 4.93 29.14
N ALA A 10 -10.36 3.84 29.07
CA ALA A 10 -9.22 3.69 28.19
C ALA A 10 -9.64 4.10 26.77
N SER A 11 -8.92 5.10 26.22
CA SER A 11 -9.13 5.61 24.88
C SER A 11 -9.07 4.47 23.87
N ALA A 12 -10.17 4.23 23.16
CA ALA A 12 -10.19 3.33 22.02
C ALA A 12 -9.11 3.74 21.00
N PRO A 13 -8.46 2.79 20.30
CA PRO A 13 -7.54 3.16 19.24
C PRO A 13 -8.31 3.91 18.16
N ALA A 14 -7.77 5.06 17.75
CA ALA A 14 -8.34 5.90 16.71
C ALA A 14 -8.58 5.08 15.44
N SER A 15 -9.85 4.98 15.04
CA SER A 15 -10.29 4.33 13.81
C SER A 15 -9.58 4.98 12.63
N VAL A 16 -8.71 4.23 11.98
CA VAL A 16 -8.10 4.63 10.71
C VAL A 16 -9.26 4.85 9.72
N PRO A 17 -9.39 6.01 9.06
CA PRO A 17 -10.44 6.21 8.08
C PRO A 17 -10.23 5.20 6.94
N VAL A 18 -11.11 4.22 6.86
CA VAL A 18 -11.21 3.34 5.69
C VAL A 18 -11.55 4.25 4.51
N PRO A 19 -10.77 4.27 3.41
CA PRO A 19 -11.13 5.06 2.24
C PRO A 19 -12.51 4.62 1.76
N ALA A 20 -13.29 5.58 1.23
CA ALA A 20 -14.61 5.36 0.65
C ALA A 20 -14.73 3.96 0.01
N ALA A 21 -15.70 3.18 0.51
CA ALA A 21 -15.77 1.72 0.36
C ALA A 21 -15.29 1.20 -1.00
N VAL A 22 -14.25 0.36 -0.99
CA VAL A 22 -13.73 -0.33 -2.17
C VAL A 22 -14.88 -1.09 -2.84
N PRO A 23 -15.24 -0.79 -4.11
CA PRO A 23 -16.39 -1.40 -4.75
C PRO A 23 -16.36 -2.93 -4.68
N ALA A 24 -17.50 -3.54 -4.36
CA ALA A 24 -17.61 -5.00 -4.18
C ALA A 24 -17.24 -5.80 -5.45
N HIS A 25 -17.34 -5.17 -6.63
CA HIS A 25 -16.98 -5.78 -7.90
C HIS A 25 -15.47 -5.75 -8.19
N PHE A 26 -14.65 -5.03 -7.42
CA PHE A 26 -13.20 -5.08 -7.58
C PHE A 26 -12.66 -6.36 -6.95
N GLN A 27 -12.10 -7.22 -7.79
CA GLN A 27 -11.59 -8.54 -7.44
C GLN A 27 -10.07 -8.63 -7.58
N SER A 28 -9.46 -7.95 -8.55
CA SER A 28 -8.02 -8.01 -8.80
C SER A 28 -7.33 -6.67 -8.49
N PHE A 29 -6.15 -6.76 -7.88
CA PHE A 29 -5.40 -5.59 -7.45
C PHE A 29 -3.93 -5.74 -7.79
N LEU A 30 -3.29 -4.61 -8.11
CA LEU A 30 -1.85 -4.52 -8.25
C LEU A 30 -1.29 -3.55 -7.20
N GLY A 31 -0.47 -4.08 -6.30
CA GLY A 31 0.16 -3.37 -5.20
C GLY A 31 1.55 -2.87 -5.57
N PHE A 32 1.89 -1.68 -5.11
CA PHE A 32 3.19 -1.04 -5.30
C PHE A 32 3.77 -0.55 -3.98
N ASP A 33 5.03 -0.90 -3.75
CA ASP A 33 5.88 -0.30 -2.71
C ASP A 33 6.80 0.71 -3.39
N PHE A 34 6.60 2.00 -3.14
CA PHE A 34 7.32 3.07 -3.82
C PHE A 34 8.65 3.39 -3.13
N GLY A 35 9.74 2.81 -3.65
CA GLY A 35 11.10 3.21 -3.32
C GLY A 35 11.69 4.26 -4.27
N ALA A 36 12.77 4.90 -3.83
CA ALA A 36 13.45 5.92 -4.64
C ALA A 36 14.04 5.35 -5.95
N LYS A 37 14.70 4.18 -5.88
CA LYS A 37 15.36 3.51 -7.01
C LYS A 37 14.61 2.29 -7.53
N ARG A 38 13.81 1.68 -6.67
CA ARG A 38 13.14 0.40 -6.90
C ARG A 38 11.68 0.55 -6.52
N THR A 39 10.80 -0.14 -7.22
CA THR A 39 9.38 -0.18 -6.87
C THR A 39 8.95 -1.62 -6.82
N GLY A 40 8.68 -2.10 -5.61
CA GLY A 40 8.13 -3.43 -5.39
C GLY A 40 6.77 -3.55 -6.06
N VAL A 41 6.46 -4.73 -6.58
CA VAL A 41 5.18 -4.99 -7.24
C VAL A 41 4.61 -6.29 -6.69
N ALA A 42 3.31 -6.33 -6.45
CA ALA A 42 2.58 -7.55 -6.12
C ALA A 42 1.22 -7.58 -6.82
N SER A 43 0.76 -8.76 -7.23
CA SER A 43 -0.61 -8.96 -7.70
C SER A 43 -1.39 -9.70 -6.63
N GLY A 44 -2.67 -9.37 -6.46
CA GLY A 44 -3.50 -9.94 -5.41
C GLY A 44 -4.96 -9.99 -5.78
N ASN A 45 -5.71 -10.81 -5.06
CA ASN A 45 -7.13 -11.02 -5.32
C ASN A 45 -7.96 -10.95 -4.03
N ARG A 46 -9.10 -10.26 -4.10
CA ARG A 46 -10.04 -10.07 -2.98
C ARG A 46 -10.56 -11.39 -2.41
N LEU A 47 -10.87 -12.37 -3.25
CA LEU A 47 -11.44 -13.64 -2.84
C LEU A 47 -10.51 -14.42 -1.92
N LEU A 48 -9.23 -14.50 -2.29
CA LEU A 48 -8.22 -15.25 -1.53
C LEU A 48 -7.61 -14.43 -0.40
N ARG A 49 -7.70 -13.10 -0.47
CA ARG A 49 -7.04 -12.16 0.45
C ARG A 49 -5.53 -12.37 0.54
N THR A 50 -4.94 -12.88 -0.55
CA THR A 50 -3.51 -13.12 -0.69
C THR A 50 -2.93 -12.29 -1.82
N ALA A 51 -1.62 -12.06 -1.75
CA ALA A 51 -0.86 -11.45 -2.81
C ALA A 51 0.33 -12.34 -3.21
N THR A 52 0.80 -12.16 -4.43
CA THR A 52 1.99 -12.83 -4.96
C THR A 52 2.99 -11.75 -5.37
N PRO A 53 4.26 -11.83 -4.90
CA PRO A 53 5.29 -10.90 -5.32
C PRO A 53 5.54 -11.01 -6.82
N GLN A 54 5.67 -9.86 -7.47
CA GLN A 54 6.02 -9.73 -8.89
C GLN A 54 7.41 -9.14 -9.03
N ALA A 55 8.01 -9.26 -10.21
CA ALA A 55 9.34 -8.75 -10.44
C ALA A 55 9.40 -7.21 -10.26
N THR A 56 10.26 -6.79 -9.33
CA THR A 56 10.49 -5.39 -8.96
C THR A 56 10.84 -4.53 -10.16
N ILE A 57 10.22 -3.36 -10.22
CA ILE A 57 10.51 -2.34 -11.22
C ILE A 57 11.80 -1.63 -10.81
N LYS A 58 12.82 -1.73 -11.66
CA LYS A 58 14.07 -0.98 -11.54
C LYS A 58 14.10 0.03 -12.67
N ALA A 59 14.04 1.31 -12.32
CA ALA A 59 13.96 2.38 -13.31
C ALA A 59 14.70 3.61 -12.83
N GLU A 60 15.52 4.17 -13.73
CA GLU A 60 16.13 5.48 -13.56
C GLU A 60 15.17 6.54 -14.08
N GLY A 61 14.57 7.30 -13.17
CA GLY A 61 13.60 8.34 -13.50
C GLY A 61 12.14 7.89 -13.51
N ALA A 62 11.25 8.87 -13.72
CA ALA A 62 9.80 8.65 -13.63
C ALA A 62 9.25 7.95 -14.87
N ASP A 63 9.66 8.35 -16.08
CA ASP A 63 9.05 7.85 -17.32
C ASP A 63 9.36 6.36 -17.55
N ALA A 64 10.61 5.94 -17.33
CA ALA A 64 10.99 4.52 -17.40
C ALA A 64 10.23 3.67 -16.36
N ARG A 65 9.91 4.23 -15.19
CA ARG A 65 9.10 3.57 -14.17
C ARG A 65 7.66 3.40 -14.64
N PHE A 66 7.05 4.46 -15.16
CA PHE A 66 5.66 4.41 -15.64
C PHE A 66 5.50 3.49 -16.84
N ALA A 67 6.49 3.39 -17.73
CA ALA A 67 6.47 2.41 -18.83
C ALA A 67 6.44 0.96 -18.32
N GLN A 68 7.22 0.64 -17.28
CA GLN A 68 7.19 -0.68 -16.66
C GLN A 68 5.88 -0.92 -15.89
N VAL A 69 5.36 0.08 -15.19
CA VAL A 69 4.04 -0.01 -14.54
C VAL A 69 2.94 -0.28 -15.56
N GLU A 70 2.96 0.43 -16.69
CA GLU A 70 2.00 0.23 -17.78
C GLU A 70 2.05 -1.20 -18.32
N ALA A 71 3.25 -1.75 -18.51
CA ALA A 71 3.41 -3.14 -18.90
C ALA A 71 2.77 -4.11 -17.89
N ARG A 72 2.94 -3.87 -16.58
CA ARG A 72 2.30 -4.68 -15.53
C ARG A 72 0.79 -4.53 -15.52
N ILE A 73 0.26 -3.32 -15.70
CA ILE A 73 -1.18 -3.09 -15.77
C ILE A 73 -1.80 -3.81 -16.98
N LYS A 74 -1.13 -3.78 -18.14
CA LYS A 74 -1.57 -4.49 -19.35
C LYS A 74 -1.52 -6.01 -19.17
N GLU A 75 -0.50 -6.52 -18.50
CA GLU A 75 -0.31 -7.94 -18.20
C GLU A 75 -1.38 -8.47 -17.23
N TRP A 76 -1.61 -7.76 -16.12
CA TRP A 76 -2.44 -8.25 -15.01
C TRP A 76 -3.89 -7.77 -15.04
N GLN A 77 -4.19 -6.70 -15.78
CA GLN A 77 -5.52 -6.08 -15.90
C GLN A 77 -6.24 -5.94 -14.54
N PRO A 78 -5.63 -5.24 -13.56
CA PRO A 78 -6.22 -5.08 -12.24
C PRO A 78 -7.44 -4.14 -12.29
N ASP A 79 -8.42 -4.39 -11.42
CA ASP A 79 -9.57 -3.48 -11.22
C ASP A 79 -9.13 -2.17 -10.55
N ALA A 80 -8.15 -2.26 -9.66
CA ALA A 80 -7.58 -1.11 -8.96
C ALA A 80 -6.12 -1.33 -8.55
N LEU A 81 -5.45 -0.22 -8.21
CA LEU A 81 -4.08 -0.23 -7.73
C LEU A 81 -4.03 0.09 -6.24
N VAL A 82 -2.99 -0.39 -5.57
CA VAL A 82 -2.72 -0.12 -4.17
C VAL A 82 -1.30 0.41 -4.05
N VAL A 83 -1.09 1.49 -3.31
CA VAL A 83 0.22 2.11 -3.09
C VAL A 83 0.48 2.21 -1.59
N GLY A 84 1.58 1.63 -1.15
CA GLY A 84 2.10 1.87 0.19
C GLY A 84 2.59 3.30 0.34
N VAL A 85 2.23 3.93 1.45
CA VAL A 85 2.65 5.27 1.81
C VAL A 85 3.28 5.21 3.21
N PRO A 86 4.56 5.56 3.36
CA PRO A 86 5.20 5.61 4.66
C PRO A 86 4.63 6.79 5.45
N TYR A 87 4.17 6.51 6.67
CA TYR A 87 3.81 7.52 7.66
C TYR A 87 4.73 7.36 8.86
N HIS A 88 5.28 8.44 9.39
CA HIS A 88 6.02 8.36 10.66
C HIS A 88 5.52 9.39 11.67
N PRO A 89 5.61 9.07 12.97
CA PRO A 89 5.12 9.93 14.04
C PRO A 89 6.00 11.16 14.35
N ASP A 90 7.30 11.14 14.04
CA ASP A 90 8.27 12.10 14.64
C ASP A 90 8.83 13.17 13.66
N GLY A 91 8.13 13.47 12.56
CA GLY A 91 8.34 14.69 11.76
C GLY A 91 9.34 14.64 10.59
N ALA A 92 10.31 13.72 10.57
CA ALA A 92 11.30 13.56 9.48
C ALA A 92 10.91 12.83 8.16
N PRO A 93 9.67 12.48 7.78
CA PRO A 93 9.43 11.70 6.54
C PRO A 93 8.37 12.28 5.60
N HIS A 94 8.10 13.58 5.69
CA HIS A 94 7.15 14.20 4.78
C HIS A 94 7.57 14.09 3.31
N GLU A 95 8.86 14.02 2.99
CA GLU A 95 9.31 13.94 1.60
C GLU A 95 8.95 12.60 0.93
N ASN A 96 9.24 11.47 1.59
CA ASN A 96 8.92 10.14 1.03
C ASN A 96 7.41 9.94 0.92
N THR A 97 6.65 10.34 1.96
CA THR A 97 5.18 10.38 1.91
C THR A 97 4.69 11.20 0.72
N ARG A 98 5.20 12.43 0.54
CA ARG A 98 4.82 13.31 -0.59
C ARG A 98 5.17 12.69 -1.95
N ARG A 99 6.29 11.98 -2.06
CA ARG A 99 6.71 11.29 -3.28
C ARG A 99 5.82 10.09 -3.59
N ALA A 100 5.51 9.25 -2.61
CA ALA A 100 4.58 8.12 -2.76
C ALA A 100 3.16 8.60 -3.12
N GLN A 101 2.66 9.64 -2.46
CA GLN A 101 1.39 10.28 -2.80
C GLN A 101 1.40 10.89 -4.21
N LYS A 102 2.52 11.52 -4.62
CA LYS A 102 2.67 12.03 -5.99
C LYS A 102 2.63 10.90 -7.01
N PHE A 103 3.29 9.79 -6.72
CA PHE A 103 3.23 8.58 -7.54
C PHE A 103 1.80 8.05 -7.65
N ALA A 104 1.07 7.90 -6.54
CA ALA A 104 -0.34 7.48 -6.53
C ALA A 104 -1.23 8.40 -7.37
N ARG A 105 -1.08 9.73 -7.25
CA ARG A 105 -1.83 10.69 -8.10
C ARG A 105 -1.49 10.55 -9.59
N GLN A 106 -0.21 10.33 -9.92
CA GLN A 106 0.21 10.12 -11.31
C GLN A 106 -0.33 8.81 -11.89
N LEU A 107 -0.40 7.74 -11.08
CA LEU A 107 -1.05 6.48 -11.47
C LEU A 107 -2.53 6.69 -11.81
N ARG A 108 -3.27 7.37 -10.92
CA ARG A 108 -4.69 7.71 -11.15
C ARG A 108 -4.86 8.45 -12.48
N GLY A 109 -4.06 9.50 -12.71
CA GLY A 109 -4.17 10.34 -13.91
C GLY A 109 -3.73 9.66 -15.21
N ARG A 110 -2.71 8.78 -15.19
CA ARG A 110 -2.19 8.12 -16.40
C ARG A 110 -3.01 6.92 -16.83
N PHE A 111 -3.48 6.11 -15.88
CA PHE A 111 -4.08 4.82 -16.18
C PHE A 111 -5.58 4.79 -15.99
N ASN A 112 -6.16 5.88 -15.46
CA ASN A 112 -7.59 5.99 -15.17
C ASN A 112 -8.11 4.84 -14.28
N LEU A 113 -7.25 4.32 -13.42
CA LEU A 113 -7.58 3.30 -12.41
C LEU A 113 -7.75 3.96 -11.05
N GLN A 114 -8.63 3.39 -10.23
CA GLN A 114 -8.68 3.75 -8.82
C GLN A 114 -7.37 3.32 -8.16
N VAL A 115 -6.85 4.20 -7.30
CA VAL A 115 -5.63 3.92 -6.53
C VAL A 115 -5.96 4.11 -5.07
N PHE A 116 -5.74 3.09 -4.26
CA PHE A 116 -5.89 3.12 -2.82
C PHE A 116 -4.52 3.29 -2.16
N GLU A 117 -4.46 4.09 -1.11
CA GLU A 117 -3.23 4.36 -0.35
C GLU A 117 -3.30 3.57 0.97
N VAL A 118 -2.23 2.87 1.31
CA VAL A 118 -2.13 2.04 2.52
C VAL A 118 -1.02 2.59 3.40
N ASP A 119 -1.31 2.77 4.68
CA ASP A 119 -0.33 3.22 5.67
C ASP A 119 0.63 2.06 6.02
N GLU A 120 1.92 2.25 5.72
CA GLU A 120 2.99 1.24 5.90
C GLU A 120 3.48 1.08 7.35
N ARG A 121 2.91 1.81 8.33
CA ARG A 121 3.37 1.80 9.74
C ARG A 121 3.45 0.43 10.42
N TYR A 122 2.87 -0.61 9.85
CA TYR A 122 2.85 -1.95 10.43
C TYR A 122 3.77 -2.97 9.75
N SER A 123 4.41 -2.65 8.61
CA SER A 123 5.12 -3.66 7.80
C SER A 123 6.62 -3.81 8.12
N THR A 124 7.21 -2.85 8.85
CA THR A 124 8.68 -2.74 8.95
C THR A 124 9.32 -3.87 9.75
N THR A 125 8.57 -4.54 10.64
CA THR A 125 9.13 -5.63 11.47
C THR A 125 9.00 -7.01 10.81
N GLU A 126 7.99 -7.24 9.95
CA GLU A 126 7.76 -8.56 9.32
C GLU A 126 8.54 -8.75 8.02
N ALA A 127 8.73 -7.70 7.21
CA ALA A 127 9.40 -7.82 5.90
C ALA A 127 10.89 -8.20 6.01
N LEU A 128 11.60 -7.65 7.01
CA LEU A 128 13.04 -7.82 7.21
C LEU A 128 13.45 -9.23 7.68
N ALA A 129 12.52 -10.06 8.16
CA ALA A 129 12.81 -11.37 8.74
C ALA A 129 12.76 -12.54 7.73
N SER A 130 12.33 -12.31 6.49
CA SER A 130 11.88 -13.38 5.59
C SER A 130 12.95 -14.01 4.70
N GLY A 131 14.17 -13.46 4.62
CA GLY A 131 15.22 -13.96 3.72
C GLY A 131 14.83 -13.93 2.23
N ALA A 132 13.85 -13.10 1.86
CA ALA A 132 13.33 -13.01 0.50
C ALA A 132 14.42 -12.58 -0.49
N ARG A 133 14.46 -13.24 -1.66
CA ARG A 133 15.39 -12.89 -2.76
C ARG A 133 15.15 -11.47 -3.30
N ASP A 134 13.93 -10.96 -3.16
CA ASP A 134 13.54 -9.61 -3.55
C ASP A 134 12.70 -8.94 -2.45
N ALA A 135 13.37 -8.17 -1.60
CA ALA A 135 12.76 -7.53 -0.44
C ALA A 135 11.69 -6.48 -0.81
N ASP A 136 11.84 -5.78 -1.94
CA ASP A 136 10.85 -4.77 -2.37
C ASP A 136 9.55 -5.45 -2.81
N ALA A 137 9.64 -6.54 -3.59
CA ALA A 137 8.47 -7.29 -4.01
C ALA A 137 7.75 -7.95 -2.82
N ALA A 138 8.50 -8.44 -1.82
CA ALA A 138 7.94 -8.95 -0.57
C ALA A 138 7.19 -7.84 0.20
N SER A 139 7.75 -6.63 0.25
CA SER A 139 7.11 -5.48 0.91
C SER A 139 5.80 -5.10 0.22
N ALA A 140 5.79 -5.03 -1.12
CA ALA A 140 4.57 -4.80 -1.89
C ALA A 140 3.49 -5.89 -1.65
N CYS A 141 3.92 -7.15 -1.46
CA CYS A 141 3.04 -8.26 -1.14
C CYS A 141 2.37 -8.05 0.22
N ILE A 142 3.14 -7.72 1.26
CA ILE A 142 2.62 -7.46 2.62
C ILE A 142 1.63 -6.30 2.60
N ILE A 143 1.97 -5.19 1.94
CA ILE A 143 1.10 -4.02 1.79
C ILE A 143 -0.23 -4.42 1.14
N LEU A 144 -0.17 -5.21 0.06
CA LEU A 144 -1.37 -5.63 -0.65
C LEU A 144 -2.21 -6.61 0.17
N GLU A 145 -1.61 -7.57 0.87
CA GLU A 145 -2.35 -8.47 1.76
C GLU A 145 -3.03 -7.74 2.90
N GLN A 146 -2.34 -6.79 3.54
CA GLN A 146 -2.93 -5.96 4.58
C GLN A 146 -4.16 -5.22 4.07
N PHE A 147 -4.08 -4.64 2.87
CA PHE A 147 -5.22 -4.00 2.22
C PHE A 147 -6.36 -5.00 1.98
N LEU A 148 -6.09 -6.15 1.36
CA LEU A 148 -7.12 -7.15 1.04
C LEU A 148 -7.79 -7.72 2.29
N ARG A 149 -7.04 -7.92 3.37
CA ARG A 149 -7.57 -8.40 4.67
C ARG A 149 -8.44 -7.35 5.38
N SER A 150 -8.21 -6.07 5.10
CA SER A 150 -9.03 -4.97 5.64
C SER A 150 -10.37 -4.81 4.92
N LEU A 151 -10.54 -5.43 3.75
CA LEU A 151 -11.79 -5.39 3.01
C LEU A 151 -12.88 -6.22 3.72
N PRO A 152 -14.15 -5.76 3.70
CA PRO A 152 -15.28 -6.54 4.18
C PRO A 152 -15.43 -7.81 3.33
#